data_AF-A0A7Y0SP73-F1
#
_entry.id   AF-A0A7Y0SP73-F1
#
_cell.length_a   1.000
_cell.length_b   1.000
_cell.length_c   1.000
_cell.angle_alpha   90.00
_cell.angle_beta   90.00
_cell.angle_gamma   90.00
#
_symmetry.space_group_name_H-M   'P 1'
#
loop_
_entity.id
_entity.type
_entity.pdbx_description
1 polymer ?
#
loop_
_entity_poly.entity_id
_entity_poly.type
_entity_poly.pdbx_seq_one_letter_code
_entity_poly.pdbx_strand_id
1 'polypeptide(L)'
;MTVTKFCQLVQISRQAYYKQCQTQSRCEHHEHTVIGFVREVRLKQPRIGTRKLKFLAATKGIQIGRDKLFELLRKHRLLVRARRAYHRTTDSRHRFFCHPNKVKDGLTPTKPEQLWVADI
;
A
#
# COMPACT_ATOMS: atom_id res chain seq x y z
N MET A 1 -25.54 23.68 -28.68
CA MET A 1 -25.92 22.47 -29.44
C MET A 1 -26.67 21.52 -28.53
N THR A 2 -27.70 20.81 -29.01
CA THR A 2 -28.44 19.82 -28.20
C THR A 2 -27.72 18.47 -28.18
N VAL A 3 -27.94 17.65 -27.15
CA VAL A 3 -27.38 16.27 -27.06
C VAL A 3 -27.75 15.46 -28.30
N THR A 4 -28.97 15.61 -28.82
CA THR A 4 -29.42 14.93 -30.04
C THR A 4 -28.60 15.33 -31.27
N LYS A 5 -28.38 16.64 -31.50
CA LYS A 5 -27.56 17.13 -32.62
C LYS A 5 -26.11 16.66 -32.51
N PHE A 6 -25.55 16.67 -31.30
CA PHE A 6 -24.21 16.14 -31.06
C PHE A 6 -24.11 14.65 -31.34
N CYS A 7 -25.04 13.84 -30.82
CA CYS A 7 -25.09 12.39 -31.05
C CYS A 7 -25.18 12.05 -32.55
N GLN A 8 -25.96 12.82 -33.32
CA GLN A 8 -26.02 12.70 -34.78
C GLN A 8 -24.68 13.01 -35.46
N LEU A 9 -23.99 14.07 -35.04
CA LEU A 9 -22.68 14.44 -35.57
C LEU A 9 -21.62 13.35 -35.33
N VAL A 10 -21.60 12.77 -34.13
CA VAL A 10 -20.61 11.74 -33.74
C VAL A 10 -21.09 10.30 -33.99
N GLN A 11 -22.24 10.13 -34.66
CA GLN A 11 -22.81 8.82 -35.05
C GLN A 11 -23.01 7.85 -33.89
N ILE A 12 -23.46 8.34 -32.72
CA ILE A 12 -23.85 7.50 -31.56
C ILE A 12 -25.34 7.65 -31.26
N SER A 13 -25.95 6.62 -30.65
CA SER A 13 -27.33 6.75 -30.18
C SER A 13 -27.39 7.59 -28.90
N ARG A 14 -28.48 8.34 -28.72
CA ARG A 14 -28.73 9.10 -27.48
C ARG A 14 -28.74 8.20 -26.24
N GLN A 15 -29.22 6.97 -26.39
CA GLN A 15 -29.22 5.96 -25.33
C GLN A 15 -27.78 5.55 -24.95
N ALA A 16 -26.90 5.33 -25.93
CA ALA A 16 -25.50 5.02 -25.68
C ALA A 16 -24.81 6.15 -24.91
N TYR A 17 -25.05 7.41 -25.29
CA TYR A 17 -24.54 8.57 -24.58
C TYR A 17 -24.95 8.58 -23.10
N TYR A 18 -26.25 8.48 -22.80
CA TYR A 18 -26.70 8.50 -21.40
C TYR A 18 -26.23 7.26 -20.61
N LYS A 19 -26.15 6.09 -21.25
CA LYS A 19 -25.59 4.88 -20.63
C LYS A 19 -24.11 5.08 -20.25
N GLN A 20 -23.33 5.74 -21.12
CA GLN A 20 -21.95 6.11 -20.82
C GLN A 20 -21.89 7.08 -19.63
N CYS A 21 -22.69 8.15 -19.63
CA CYS A 21 -22.74 9.10 -18.51
C CYS A 21 -23.06 8.41 -17.18
N GLN A 22 -24.05 7.51 -17.16
CA GLN A 22 -24.40 6.75 -15.95
C GLN A 22 -23.27 5.81 -15.51
N THR A 23 -22.63 5.13 -16.46
CA THR A 23 -21.52 4.22 -16.16
C THR A 23 -20.33 4.99 -15.58
N GLN A 24 -20.02 6.14 -16.17
CA GLN A 24 -18.97 7.03 -15.70
C GLN A 24 -19.26 7.53 -14.27
N SER A 25 -20.47 8.03 -14.02
CA SER A 25 -20.88 8.47 -12.67
C SER A 25 -20.76 7.36 -11.63
N ARG A 26 -21.18 6.12 -11.95
CA ARG A 26 -21.02 4.96 -11.07
C ARG A 26 -19.54 4.64 -10.79
N CYS A 27 -18.71 4.72 -11.82
CA CYS A 27 -17.28 4.48 -11.70
C CYS A 27 -16.60 5.55 -10.82
N GLU A 28 -16.92 6.83 -11.04
CA GLU A 28 -16.43 7.96 -10.23
C GLU A 28 -16.86 7.81 -8.77
N HIS A 29 -18.13 7.49 -8.51
CA HIS A 29 -18.63 7.25 -7.15
C HIS A 29 -17.87 6.11 -6.46
N HIS A 30 -17.68 4.99 -7.16
CA HIS A 30 -16.92 3.86 -6.63
C HIS A 30 -15.45 4.23 -6.35
N GLU A 31 -14.80 4.97 -7.25
CA GLU A 31 -13.44 5.47 -7.05
C GLU A 31 -13.34 6.38 -5.82
N HIS A 32 -14.31 7.28 -5.63
CA HIS A 32 -14.40 8.13 -4.44
C HIS A 32 -14.52 7.31 -3.15
N THR A 33 -15.36 6.27 -3.13
CA THR A 33 -15.49 5.36 -1.98
C THR A 33 -14.18 4.66 -1.66
N VAL A 34 -13.47 4.15 -2.67
CA VAL A 34 -12.17 3.50 -2.49
C VAL A 34 -11.13 4.47 -1.94
N ILE A 35 -11.07 5.70 -2.47
CA ILE A 35 -10.12 6.73 -2.01
C ILE A 35 -10.42 7.18 -0.58
N GLY A 36 -11.71 7.36 -0.24
CA GLY A 36 -12.15 7.66 1.12
C GLY A 36 -11.68 6.60 2.11
N PHE A 37 -11.96 5.32 1.82
CA PHE A 37 -11.50 4.20 2.62
C PHE A 37 -9.97 4.16 2.80
N VAL A 38 -9.22 4.35 1.72
CA VAL A 38 -7.75 4.34 1.80
C VAL A 38 -7.22 5.48 2.67
N ARG A 39 -7.82 6.67 2.60
CA ARG A 39 -7.45 7.80 3.46
C ARG A 39 -7.73 7.49 4.92
N GLU A 40 -8.90 6.96 5.25
CA GLU A 40 -9.25 6.58 6.62
C GLU A 40 -8.27 5.56 7.22
N VAL A 41 -7.95 4.50 6.47
CA VAL A 41 -6.99 3.49 6.94
C VAL A 41 -5.61 4.13 7.17
N ARG A 42 -5.19 5.05 6.29
CA ARG A 42 -3.89 5.70 6.38
C ARG A 42 -3.78 6.78 7.45
N LEU A 43 -4.89 7.31 7.95
CA LEU A 43 -4.85 8.12 9.17
C LEU A 43 -4.29 7.32 10.35
N LYS A 44 -4.61 6.02 10.43
CA LYS A 44 -4.12 5.11 11.47
C LYS A 44 -2.79 4.44 11.11
N GLN A 45 -2.62 4.04 9.85
CA GLN A 45 -1.43 3.34 9.36
C GLN A 45 -0.89 4.02 8.09
N PRO A 46 -0.11 5.12 8.21
CA PRO A 46 0.27 5.96 7.08
C PRO A 46 1.05 5.24 5.96
N ARG A 47 1.80 4.19 6.33
CA ARG A 47 2.68 3.44 5.43
C ARG A 47 2.12 2.09 4.98
N ILE A 48 0.82 1.84 5.19
CA ILE A 48 0.21 0.58 4.77
C ILE A 48 0.28 0.42 3.24
N GLY A 49 0.76 -0.75 2.80
CA GLY A 49 0.95 -1.05 1.38
C GLY A 49 -0.36 -1.38 0.64
N THR A 50 -0.35 -1.16 -0.68
CA THR A 50 -1.52 -1.34 -1.57
C THR A 50 -2.10 -2.76 -1.55
N ARG A 51 -1.27 -3.80 -1.46
CA ARG A 51 -1.75 -5.20 -1.41
C ARG A 51 -2.56 -5.47 -0.13
N LYS A 52 -2.11 -4.95 1.00
CA LYS A 52 -2.82 -5.05 2.29
C LYS A 52 -4.09 -4.20 2.26
N LEU A 53 -4.04 -3.01 1.67
CA LEU A 53 -5.23 -2.19 1.44
C LEU A 53 -6.29 -2.91 0.61
N LYS A 54 -5.90 -3.63 -0.46
CA LYS A 54 -6.85 -4.44 -1.26
C LYS A 54 -7.56 -5.49 -0.40
N PHE A 55 -6.81 -6.21 0.44
CA PHE A 55 -7.38 -7.20 1.35
C PHE A 55 -8.37 -6.54 2.32
N LEU A 56 -7.98 -5.44 2.96
CA LEU A 56 -8.86 -4.72 3.90
C LEU A 56 -10.11 -4.15 3.20
N ALA A 57 -9.97 -3.63 1.97
CA ALA A 57 -11.10 -3.17 1.17
C ALA A 57 -12.11 -4.31 0.94
N ALA A 58 -11.62 -5.51 0.57
CA ALA A 58 -12.47 -6.69 0.39
C ALA A 58 -13.20 -7.09 1.67
N THR A 59 -12.55 -7.03 2.84
CA THR A 59 -13.21 -7.30 4.14
C THR A 59 -14.29 -6.27 4.51
N LYS A 60 -14.28 -5.09 3.88
CA LYS A 60 -15.29 -4.04 4.03
C LYS A 60 -16.31 -4.03 2.88
N GLY A 61 -16.32 -5.04 2.02
CA GLY A 61 -17.23 -5.15 0.88
C GLY A 61 -16.86 -4.27 -0.32
N ILE A 62 -15.70 -3.59 -0.29
CA ILE A 62 -15.24 -2.74 -1.38
C ILE A 62 -14.44 -3.59 -2.37
N GLN A 63 -15.06 -3.90 -3.51
CA GLN A 63 -14.45 -4.72 -4.55
C GLN A 63 -13.65 -3.88 -5.54
N ILE A 64 -12.34 -4.12 -5.63
CA ILE A 64 -11.48 -3.50 -6.64
C ILE A 64 -10.35 -4.43 -7.07
N GLY A 65 -10.08 -4.45 -8.38
CA GLY A 65 -8.96 -5.19 -8.97
C GLY A 65 -7.60 -4.65 -8.49
N ARG A 66 -6.58 -5.52 -8.47
CA ARG A 66 -5.23 -5.16 -8.02
C ARG A 66 -4.68 -3.99 -8.84
N ASP A 67 -4.64 -4.12 -10.16
CA ASP A 67 -4.04 -3.14 -11.05
C ASP A 67 -4.82 -1.82 -11.06
N LYS A 68 -6.16 -1.90 -11.10
CA LYS A 68 -7.03 -0.72 -10.99
C LYS A 68 -6.80 0.04 -9.68
N LEU A 69 -6.62 -0.66 -8.56
CA LEU A 69 -6.27 -0.02 -7.28
C LEU A 69 -4.90 0.68 -7.35
N PHE A 70 -3.87 0.06 -7.95
CA PHE A 70 -2.57 0.70 -8.13
C PHE A 70 -2.64 1.94 -9.01
N GLU A 71 -3.37 1.88 -10.12
CA GLU A 71 -3.59 3.00 -11.03
C GLU A 71 -4.34 4.14 -10.33
N LEU A 72 -5.44 3.84 -9.65
CA LEU A 72 -6.23 4.80 -8.90
C LEU A 72 -5.39 5.51 -7.84
N LEU A 73 -4.63 4.76 -7.03
CA LEU A 73 -3.73 5.35 -6.03
C LEU A 73 -2.63 6.19 -6.68
N ARG A 74 -2.11 5.80 -7.86
CA ARG A 74 -1.12 6.59 -8.58
C ARG A 74 -1.71 7.93 -9.04
N LYS A 75 -2.90 7.92 -9.65
CA LYS A 75 -3.63 9.11 -10.11
C LYS A 75 -3.85 10.10 -8.96
N HIS A 76 -4.16 9.61 -7.76
CA HIS A 76 -4.38 10.43 -6.57
C HIS A 76 -3.11 10.71 -5.75
N ARG A 77 -1.91 10.35 -6.24
CA ARG A 77 -0.62 10.51 -5.52
C ARG A 77 -0.60 9.84 -4.13
N LEU A 78 -1.32 8.73 -4.00
CA LEU A 78 -1.44 7.91 -2.79
C LEU A 78 -0.60 6.64 -2.88
N LEU A 79 0.44 6.56 -3.70
CA LEU A 79 1.40 5.46 -3.60
C LEU A 79 2.39 5.72 -2.46
N VAL A 80 2.51 4.77 -1.54
CA VAL A 80 3.53 4.84 -0.48
C VAL A 80 4.88 4.53 -1.11
N ARG A 81 5.82 5.49 -1.03
CA ARG A 81 7.20 5.26 -1.46
C ARG A 81 7.88 4.33 -0.45
N ALA A 82 8.39 3.19 -0.94
CA ALA A 82 9.29 2.37 -0.13
C ALA A 82 10.59 3.14 0.07
N ARG A 83 10.84 3.64 1.27
CA ARG A 83 12.16 4.15 1.66
C ARG A 83 12.96 2.95 2.11
N ARG A 84 14.08 2.66 1.43
CA ARG A 84 15.03 1.66 1.91
C ARG A 84 15.54 2.12 3.27
N ALA A 85 15.16 1.39 4.31
CA ALA A 85 15.63 1.65 5.65
C ALA A 85 16.98 0.95 5.81
N TYR A 86 18.07 1.72 5.92
CA TYR A 86 19.34 1.24 6.46
C TYR A 86 19.32 1.28 8.00
N HIS A 87 18.15 1.42 8.61
CA HIS A 87 18.01 1.59 10.05
C HIS A 87 18.60 0.37 10.73
N ARG A 88 19.64 0.62 11.52
CA ARG A 88 20.11 -0.31 12.53
C ARG A 88 18.96 -0.51 13.49
N THR A 89 18.42 -1.73 13.55
CA THR A 89 17.40 -2.13 14.52
C THR A 89 17.96 -2.15 15.93
N THR A 90 19.28 -2.24 16.05
CA THR A 90 20.03 -2.21 17.29
C THR A 90 20.71 -0.84 17.43
N ASP A 91 20.38 -0.10 18.49
CA ASP A 91 21.17 1.08 18.87
C ASP A 91 22.50 0.64 19.48
N SER A 92 23.47 0.30 18.63
CA SER A 92 24.81 -0.06 19.09
C SER A 92 25.59 1.11 19.73
N ARG A 93 25.02 2.33 19.76
CA ARG A 93 25.56 3.50 20.46
C ARG A 93 24.74 3.85 21.70
N HIS A 94 24.02 2.88 22.27
CA HIS A 94 23.30 3.09 23.50
C HIS A 94 24.25 3.35 24.67
N ARG A 95 23.75 4.02 25.71
CA ARG A 95 24.52 4.33 26.94
C ARG A 95 24.57 3.16 27.93
N PHE A 96 23.87 2.06 27.66
CA PHE A 96 23.88 0.88 28.54
C PHE A 96 25.23 0.17 28.49
N PHE A 97 25.54 -0.50 29.60
CA PHE A 97 26.74 -1.31 29.71
C PHE A 97 26.71 -2.48 28.72
N CYS A 98 27.72 -2.56 27.86
CA CYS A 98 27.94 -3.70 26.98
C CYS A 98 28.89 -4.68 27.66
N HIS A 99 28.46 -5.93 27.84
CA HIS A 99 29.35 -6.98 28.30
C HIS A 99 30.42 -7.25 27.22
N PRO A 100 31.71 -7.38 27.59
CA PRO A 100 32.76 -7.70 26.64
C PRO A 100 32.51 -9.08 26.02
N ASN A 101 32.79 -9.20 24.72
CA ASN A 101 32.68 -10.47 24.02
C ASN A 101 33.85 -11.39 24.40
N LYS A 102 33.61 -12.29 25.37
CA LYS A 102 34.60 -13.26 25.89
C LYS A 102 35.10 -14.27 24.85
N VAL A 103 34.42 -14.41 23.72
CA VAL A 103 34.90 -15.27 22.61
C VAL A 103 36.18 -14.69 22.00
N LYS A 104 36.35 -13.36 22.06
CA LYS A 104 37.55 -12.69 21.52
C LYS A 104 38.83 -12.98 22.32
N ASP A 105 38.70 -13.52 23.54
CA ASP A 105 39.83 -13.80 24.43
C ASP A 105 40.53 -15.14 24.13
N GLY A 106 40.27 -15.74 22.96
CA GLY A 106 40.93 -16.98 22.49
C GLY A 106 40.13 -18.27 22.72
N LEU A 107 38.85 -18.17 23.10
CA LEU A 107 37.99 -19.33 23.25
C LEU A 107 37.72 -20.00 21.89
N THR A 108 38.23 -21.22 21.71
CA THR A 108 37.98 -22.03 20.51
C THR A 108 37.15 -23.26 20.89
N PRO A 109 35.82 -23.28 20.59
CA PRO A 109 35.00 -24.45 20.86
C PRO A 109 35.42 -25.63 19.97
N THR A 110 35.51 -26.81 20.56
CA THR A 110 35.93 -28.07 19.90
C THR A 110 34.78 -29.05 19.71
N LYS A 111 33.65 -28.83 20.38
CA LYS A 111 32.43 -29.65 20.34
C LYS A 111 31.17 -28.77 20.28
N PRO A 112 30.03 -29.29 19.80
CA PRO A 112 28.73 -28.62 19.91
C PRO A 112 28.37 -28.27 21.36
N GLU A 113 27.46 -27.32 21.55
CA GLU A 113 26.96 -26.88 22.88
C GLU A 113 28.02 -26.25 23.81
N GLN A 114 29.15 -25.79 23.29
CA GLN A 114 30.20 -25.11 24.07
C GLN A 114 30.15 -23.58 23.99
N LEU A 115 29.39 -23.04 23.04
CA LEU A 115 29.19 -21.61 22.85
C LEU A 115 27.78 -21.38 22.31
N TRP A 116 27.00 -20.57 23.02
CA TRP A 116 25.70 -20.10 22.54
C TRP A 116 25.79 -18.62 22.23
N VAL A 117 25.35 -18.24 21.04
CA VAL A 117 25.19 -16.84 20.62
C VAL A 117 23.71 -16.56 20.58
N ALA A 118 23.29 -15.47 21.23
CA ALA A 118 21.94 -14.96 21.14
C ALA A 118 21.99 -13.56 20.55
N ASP A 119 21.14 -13.30 19.57
CA ASP A 119 20.85 -11.93 19.13
C ASP A 119 19.87 -11.29 20.12
N ILE A 120 20.07 -10.00 20.42
CA ILE A 120 19.19 -9.15 21.23
C ILE A 120 18.63 -8.02 20.36
#